data_AF-A0A9E5EQI6-F1
#
_entry.id   AF-A0A9E5EQI6-F1
#
_cell.length_a   1.000
_cell.length_b   1.000
_cell.length_c   1.000
_cell.angle_alpha   90.00
_cell.angle_beta   90.00
_cell.angle_gamma   90.00
#
_symmetry.space_group_name_H-M   'P 1'
#
loop_
_entity.id
_entity.type
_entity.pdbx_description
1 polymer ?
#
loop_
_entity_poly.entity_id
_entity_poly.type
_entity_poly.pdbx_seq_one_letter_code
_entity_poly.pdbx_strand_id
1 'polypeptide(L)'
;ATVGALIALIMMFGPISGAQFNPIVTIADCVLNRRTFSDVLPYFVVQTIGGTLGAFVANLMFDLDPLGPSTKIRDGGGIWLGEVVATFGLLLVIFLIGKHRAESVPLAVGVWIGGAYWFTSSTSLANPAVTIARAFSDSFAGIAPESVPMFIVMQLVGLALALPILRLLRR
;
A
#
# COMPACT_ATOMS: atom_id res chain seq x y z
N ALA A 1 16.13 -3.85 0.40
CA ALA A 1 15.64 -3.78 -0.99
C ALA A 1 14.31 -3.01 -1.10
N THR A 2 13.21 -3.51 -0.52
CA THR A 2 11.86 -2.92 -0.64
C THR A 2 11.77 -1.44 -0.31
N VAL A 3 12.31 -1.02 0.85
CA VAL A 3 12.30 0.40 1.28
C VAL A 3 13.01 1.30 0.26
N GLY A 4 14.24 0.94 -0.13
CA GLY A 4 15.02 1.72 -1.09
C GLY A 4 14.36 1.79 -2.47
N ALA A 5 13.84 0.66 -2.97
CA ALA A 5 13.15 0.61 -4.25
C ALA A 5 11.86 1.45 -4.23
N LEU A 6 11.07 1.39 -3.16
CA LEU A 6 9.86 2.19 -3.00
C LEU A 6 10.18 3.69 -3.00
N ILE A 7 11.19 4.12 -2.25
CA ILE A 7 11.65 5.52 -2.23
C ILE A 7 12.01 5.96 -3.65
N ALA A 8 12.82 5.18 -4.36
CA ALA A 8 13.24 5.48 -5.73
C ALA A 8 12.04 5.57 -6.69
N LEU A 9 11.09 4.63 -6.61
CA LEU A 9 9.87 4.66 -7.43
C LEU A 9 9.01 5.89 -7.15
N ILE A 10 8.85 6.29 -5.87
CA ILE A 10 8.09 7.49 -5.52
C ILE A 10 8.79 8.74 -6.02
N MET A 11 10.11 8.84 -5.88
CA MET A 11 10.89 9.97 -6.40
C MET A 11 10.80 10.06 -7.93
N MET A 12 10.86 8.92 -8.62
CA MET A 12 10.84 8.85 -10.09
C MET A 12 9.48 9.21 -10.68
N PHE A 13 8.39 8.67 -10.12
CA PHE A 13 7.05 8.85 -10.67
C PHE A 13 6.23 9.96 -9.99
N GLY A 14 6.70 10.49 -8.87
CA GLY A 14 6.02 11.54 -8.09
C GLY A 14 5.65 12.75 -8.94
N PRO A 15 6.60 13.34 -9.71
CA PRO A 15 6.31 14.47 -10.59
C PRO A 15 5.35 14.17 -11.76
N ILE A 16 5.10 12.90 -12.08
CA ILE A 16 4.30 12.47 -13.24
C ILE A 16 2.86 12.13 -12.83
N SER A 17 2.70 11.27 -11.83
CA SER A 17 1.40 10.71 -11.41
C SER A 17 1.02 11.01 -9.95
N GLY A 18 1.93 11.63 -9.19
CA GLY A 18 1.83 11.70 -7.73
C GLY A 18 2.25 10.41 -7.02
N ALA A 19 2.69 9.38 -7.77
CA ALA A 19 3.29 8.15 -7.23
C ALA A 19 2.52 7.49 -6.07
N GLN A 20 1.18 7.46 -6.18
CA GLN A 20 0.34 6.95 -5.09
C GLN A 20 0.58 5.46 -4.84
N PHE A 21 0.77 4.68 -5.93
CA PHE A 21 1.02 3.23 -5.93
C PHE A 21 0.07 2.40 -5.05
N ASN A 22 -1.03 2.97 -4.59
CA ASN A 22 -1.90 2.42 -3.57
C ASN A 22 -3.31 2.99 -3.74
N PRO A 23 -4.32 2.14 -3.97
CA PRO A 23 -5.71 2.59 -4.14
C PRO A 23 -6.25 3.37 -2.95
N ILE A 24 -5.85 3.02 -1.73
CA ILE A 24 -6.27 3.72 -0.51
C ILE A 24 -5.71 5.14 -0.47
N VAL A 25 -4.45 5.30 -0.88
CA VAL A 25 -3.82 6.63 -0.99
C VAL A 25 -4.48 7.43 -2.10
N THR A 26 -4.84 6.81 -3.23
CA THR A 26 -5.59 7.46 -4.31
C THR A 26 -6.94 7.99 -3.82
N ILE A 27 -7.71 7.17 -3.11
CA ILE A 27 -9.00 7.59 -2.54
C ILE A 27 -8.82 8.73 -1.53
N ALA A 28 -7.83 8.62 -0.64
CA ALA A 28 -7.55 9.67 0.34
C ALA A 28 -7.19 11.00 -0.34
N ASP A 29 -6.40 10.97 -1.41
CA ASP A 29 -6.01 12.15 -2.19
C ASP A 29 -7.21 12.81 -2.88
N CYS A 30 -8.16 12.03 -3.39
CA CYS A 30 -9.43 12.55 -3.92
C CYS A 30 -10.27 13.26 -2.85
N VAL A 31 -10.24 12.76 -1.61
CA VAL A 31 -11.01 13.35 -0.49
C VAL A 31 -10.34 14.61 0.08
N LEU A 32 -9.01 14.63 0.10
CA LEU A 32 -8.21 15.56 0.89
C LEU A 32 -7.54 16.66 0.06
N ASN A 33 -7.37 16.45 -1.24
CA ASN A 33 -6.73 17.38 -2.16
C ASN A 33 -7.66 17.64 -3.35
N ARG A 34 -7.11 17.87 -4.55
CA ARG A 34 -7.87 18.27 -5.76
C ARG A 34 -7.99 17.18 -6.82
N ARG A 35 -7.67 15.92 -6.49
CA ARG A 35 -7.83 14.80 -7.44
C ARG A 35 -9.31 14.45 -7.60
N THR A 36 -9.72 14.09 -8.81
CA THR A 36 -11.09 13.70 -9.11
C THR A 36 -11.31 12.22 -8.82
N PHE A 37 -12.50 11.85 -8.34
CA PHE A 37 -12.86 10.45 -8.11
C PHE A 37 -12.88 9.60 -9.39
N SER A 38 -12.97 10.23 -10.56
CA SER A 38 -12.81 9.56 -11.87
C SER A 38 -11.47 8.85 -12.03
N ASP A 39 -10.43 9.31 -11.32
CA ASP A 39 -9.08 8.74 -11.40
C ASP A 39 -8.93 7.44 -10.59
N VAL A 40 -9.83 7.17 -9.63
CA VAL A 40 -9.68 6.05 -8.69
C VAL A 40 -9.63 4.72 -9.43
N LEU A 41 -10.56 4.47 -10.36
CA LEU A 41 -10.62 3.20 -11.08
C LEU A 41 -9.42 3.02 -12.03
N PRO A 42 -9.04 4.00 -12.89
CA PRO A 42 -7.81 3.89 -13.68
C PRO A 42 -6.55 3.63 -12.85
N TYR A 43 -6.39 4.33 -11.71
CA TYR A 43 -5.25 4.12 -10.83
C TYR A 43 -5.29 2.72 -10.21
N PHE A 44 -6.44 2.27 -9.72
CA PHE A 44 -6.61 0.93 -9.17
C PHE A 44 -6.19 -0.15 -10.17
N VAL A 45 -6.65 -0.04 -11.43
CA VAL A 45 -6.34 -0.99 -12.50
C VAL A 45 -4.85 -1.00 -12.80
N VAL A 46 -4.25 0.16 -13.08
CA VAL A 46 -2.82 0.24 -13.46
C VAL A 46 -1.90 -0.17 -12.31
N GLN A 47 -2.23 0.21 -11.08
CA GLN A 47 -1.48 -0.20 -9.88
C GLN A 47 -1.54 -1.72 -9.67
N THR A 48 -2.71 -2.32 -9.86
CA THR A 48 -2.88 -3.77 -9.70
C THR A 48 -2.17 -4.53 -10.81
N ILE A 49 -2.31 -4.12 -12.08
CA ILE A 49 -1.59 -4.73 -13.20
C ILE A 49 -0.08 -4.62 -13.00
N GLY A 50 0.42 -3.42 -12.68
CA GLY A 50 1.85 -3.20 -12.44
C GLY A 50 2.38 -4.01 -11.26
N GLY A 51 1.62 -4.09 -10.16
CA GLY A 51 1.96 -4.91 -9.00
C GLY A 51 2.03 -6.39 -9.34
N THR A 52 1.04 -6.92 -10.06
CA THR A 52 0.99 -8.33 -10.46
C THR A 52 2.09 -8.68 -11.46
N LEU A 53 2.36 -7.81 -12.44
CA LEU A 53 3.50 -8.00 -13.35
C LEU A 53 4.83 -7.97 -12.60
N GLY A 54 4.98 -7.10 -11.60
CA GLY A 54 6.14 -7.08 -10.72
C GLY A 54 6.30 -8.38 -9.91
N ALA A 55 5.21 -8.95 -9.41
CA ALA A 55 5.22 -10.24 -8.73
C ALA A 55 5.61 -11.39 -9.69
N PHE A 56 5.07 -11.39 -10.90
CA PHE A 56 5.43 -12.34 -11.96
C PHE A 56 6.93 -12.29 -12.30
N VAL A 57 7.47 -11.09 -12.53
CA VAL A 57 8.91 -10.90 -12.79
C VAL A 57 9.75 -11.35 -11.60
N ALA A 58 9.32 -11.04 -10.37
CA ALA A 58 10.02 -11.50 -9.18
C ALA A 58 10.02 -13.03 -9.08
N ASN A 59 8.88 -13.70 -9.31
CA ASN A 59 8.81 -15.16 -9.28
C ASN A 59 9.78 -15.78 -10.29
N LEU A 60 9.85 -15.26 -11.52
CA LEU A 60 10.83 -15.69 -12.51
C LEU A 60 12.28 -15.48 -12.06
N MET A 61 12.59 -14.33 -11.46
CA MET A 61 13.93 -14.02 -10.94
C MET A 61 14.37 -14.97 -9.81
N PHE A 62 13.42 -15.53 -9.06
CA PHE A 62 13.66 -16.39 -7.90
C PHE A 62 13.30 -17.87 -8.16
N ASP A 63 13.10 -18.26 -9.41
CA ASP A 63 12.78 -19.64 -9.84
C ASP A 63 11.53 -20.22 -9.13
N LEU A 64 10.51 -19.39 -8.95
CA LEU A 64 9.18 -19.75 -8.43
C LEU A 64 8.16 -19.87 -9.57
N ASP A 65 7.03 -20.54 -9.30
CA ASP A 65 5.89 -20.57 -10.23
C ASP A 65 5.45 -19.12 -10.57
N PRO A 66 5.52 -18.70 -11.84
CA PRO A 66 5.21 -17.33 -12.21
C PRO A 66 3.76 -16.90 -11.92
N LEU A 67 2.82 -17.84 -11.91
CA LEU A 67 1.39 -17.58 -11.71
C LEU A 67 0.79 -18.37 -10.54
N GLY A 68 1.62 -19.04 -9.74
CA GLY A 68 1.20 -19.84 -8.62
C GLY A 68 0.52 -19.01 -7.53
N PRO A 69 -0.69 -19.38 -7.06
CA PRO A 69 -1.33 -18.69 -5.95
C PRO A 69 -0.53 -18.92 -4.66
N SER A 70 -0.49 -17.92 -3.79
CA SER A 70 0.14 -18.10 -2.49
C SER A 70 -0.70 -18.97 -1.57
N THR A 71 -0.02 -19.79 -0.76
CA THR A 71 -0.61 -20.63 0.28
C THR A 71 -0.53 -19.98 1.68
N LYS A 72 0.00 -18.75 1.78
CA LYS A 72 0.23 -18.04 3.04
C LYS A 72 -1.06 -17.48 3.62
N ILE A 73 -1.75 -18.26 4.45
CA ILE A 73 -2.90 -17.79 5.23
C ILE A 73 -2.47 -16.66 6.18
N ARG A 74 -3.18 -15.54 6.11
CA ARG A 74 -3.00 -14.39 7.02
C ARG A 74 -4.35 -14.07 7.65
N ASP A 75 -4.61 -14.68 8.80
CA ASP A 75 -5.91 -14.56 9.48
C ASP A 75 -5.79 -14.33 10.99
N GLY A 76 -6.80 -13.68 11.56
CA GLY A 76 -6.93 -13.42 12.98
C GLY A 76 -6.95 -11.93 13.36
N GLY A 77 -7.62 -11.62 14.46
CA GLY A 77 -7.88 -10.25 14.88
C GLY A 77 -6.62 -9.40 15.08
N GLY A 78 -5.54 -10.00 15.58
CA GLY A 78 -4.25 -9.31 15.72
C GLY A 78 -3.63 -8.93 14.38
N ILE A 79 -3.74 -9.78 13.36
CA ILE A 79 -3.25 -9.51 12.00
C ILE A 79 -4.09 -8.42 11.35
N TRP A 80 -5.41 -8.50 11.47
CA TRP A 80 -6.34 -7.51 10.94
C TRP A 80 -6.10 -6.12 11.54
N LEU A 81 -5.92 -6.04 12.85
CA LEU A 81 -5.55 -4.79 13.53
C LEU A 81 -4.21 -4.24 13.01
N GLY A 82 -3.24 -5.12 12.74
CA GLY A 82 -1.96 -4.74 12.15
C GLY A 82 -2.10 -4.01 10.82
N GLU A 83 -3.01 -4.44 9.94
CA GLU A 83 -3.31 -3.76 8.68
C GLU A 83 -3.97 -2.40 8.89
N VAL A 84 -4.92 -2.30 9.82
CA VAL A 84 -5.56 -1.02 10.17
C VAL A 84 -4.50 0.00 10.59
N VAL A 85 -3.61 -0.39 11.52
CA VAL A 85 -2.53 0.47 12.04
C VAL A 85 -1.56 0.87 10.93
N ALA A 86 -1.16 -0.08 10.09
CA ALA A 86 -0.25 0.15 8.98
C ALA A 86 -0.81 1.17 7.97
N THR A 87 -2.06 1.00 7.54
CA THR A 87 -2.71 1.91 6.58
C THR A 87 -3.01 3.27 7.21
N PHE A 88 -3.51 3.28 8.44
CA PHE A 88 -3.81 4.51 9.17
C PHE A 88 -2.56 5.40 9.26
N GLY A 89 -1.45 4.85 9.78
CA GLY A 89 -0.23 5.63 9.93
C GLY A 89 0.42 6.00 8.59
N LEU A 90 0.31 5.15 7.55
CA LEU A 90 0.78 5.48 6.21
C LEU A 90 0.11 6.75 5.69
N LEU A 91 -1.21 6.86 5.84
CA LEU A 91 -1.96 8.04 5.42
C LEU A 91 -1.58 9.27 6.24
N LEU A 92 -1.41 9.14 7.56
CA LEU A 92 -0.91 10.25 8.39
C LEU A 92 0.46 10.74 7.92
N VAL A 93 1.39 9.82 7.69
CA VAL A 93 2.75 10.10 7.20
C VAL A 93 2.70 10.85 5.88
N ILE A 94 1.94 10.35 4.90
CA ILE A 94 1.84 10.97 3.57
C ILE A 94 1.28 12.40 3.68
N PHE A 95 0.11 12.55 4.31
CA PHE A 95 -0.65 13.79 4.19
C PHE A 95 -0.27 14.88 5.20
N LEU A 96 0.30 14.52 6.37
CA LEU A 96 0.78 15.50 7.35
C LEU A 96 2.18 16.01 6.99
N ILE A 97 3.09 15.11 6.58
CA ILE A 97 4.42 15.53 6.10
C ILE A 97 4.28 16.26 4.78
N GLY A 98 3.48 15.72 3.85
CA GLY A 98 3.27 16.32 2.52
C GLY A 98 2.67 17.72 2.55
N LYS A 99 1.99 18.11 3.64
CA LYS A 99 1.48 19.49 3.80
C LYS A 99 2.61 20.52 3.94
N HIS A 100 3.74 20.14 4.56
CA HIS A 100 4.80 21.09 4.93
C HIS A 100 6.16 20.79 4.29
N ARG A 101 6.42 19.53 3.91
CA ARG A 101 7.69 19.02 3.38
C ARG A 101 7.44 17.93 2.34
N ALA A 102 6.84 18.32 1.22
CA ALA A 102 6.46 17.39 0.15
C ALA A 102 7.65 16.58 -0.38
N GLU A 103 8.84 17.18 -0.43
CA GLU A 103 10.10 16.56 -0.82
C GLU A 103 10.55 15.43 0.11
N SER A 104 10.07 15.41 1.37
CA SER A 104 10.40 14.37 2.36
C SER A 104 9.44 13.18 2.30
N VAL A 105 8.31 13.29 1.61
CA VAL A 105 7.29 12.23 1.53
C VAL A 105 7.85 10.90 1.02
N PRO A 106 8.69 10.83 -0.05
CA PRO A 106 9.23 9.56 -0.52
C PRO A 106 10.00 8.81 0.57
N LEU A 107 10.91 9.52 1.26
CA LEU A 107 11.69 8.95 2.36
C LEU A 107 10.79 8.53 3.52
N ALA A 108 9.85 9.37 3.92
CA ALA A 108 8.97 9.10 5.04
C ALA A 108 8.07 7.89 4.79
N VAL A 109 7.53 7.74 3.57
CA VAL A 109 6.77 6.55 3.15
C VAL A 109 7.65 5.30 3.21
N GLY A 110 8.87 5.37 2.68
CA GLY A 110 9.82 4.26 2.73
C GLY A 110 10.13 3.82 4.16
N VAL A 111 10.43 4.77 5.05
CA VAL A 111 10.72 4.51 6.47
C VAL A 111 9.49 3.95 7.17
N TRP A 112 8.29 4.48 6.90
CA TRP A 112 7.05 3.97 7.49
C TRP A 112 6.80 2.52 7.09
N ILE A 113 6.81 2.20 5.79
CA ILE A 113 6.59 0.84 5.30
C ILE A 113 7.69 -0.11 5.81
N GLY A 114 8.94 0.35 5.84
CA GLY A 114 10.06 -0.42 6.39
C GLY A 114 9.88 -0.74 7.87
N GLY A 115 9.46 0.23 8.68
CA GLY A 115 9.16 0.02 10.10
C GLY A 115 7.92 -0.85 10.31
N ALA A 116 6.84 -0.56 9.61
CA ALA A 116 5.56 -1.25 9.73
C ALA A 116 5.67 -2.72 9.35
N TYR A 117 6.54 -3.07 8.40
CA TYR A 117 6.89 -4.46 8.10
C TYR A 117 7.37 -5.24 9.35
N TRP A 118 8.05 -4.58 10.28
CA TRP A 118 8.59 -5.19 11.50
C TRP A 118 7.68 -5.07 12.72
N PHE A 119 7.01 -3.93 12.91
CA PHE A 119 6.22 -3.70 14.13
C PHE A 119 4.76 -4.15 14.00
N THR A 120 4.23 -4.38 12.80
CA THR A 120 2.88 -4.93 12.64
C THR A 120 2.91 -6.45 12.46
N SER A 121 1.97 -7.11 13.13
CA SER A 121 1.68 -8.55 12.99
C SER A 121 1.29 -8.96 11.57
N SER A 122 0.84 -8.03 10.74
CA SER A 122 0.39 -8.30 9.36
C SER A 122 1.52 -8.30 8.33
N THR A 123 2.69 -7.75 8.69
CA THR A 123 3.79 -7.32 7.80
C THR A 123 3.42 -6.19 6.83
N SER A 124 2.40 -5.39 7.16
CA SER A 124 2.05 -4.12 6.53
C SER A 124 1.91 -4.15 5.01
N LEU A 125 0.90 -4.87 4.49
CA LEU A 125 0.55 -4.74 3.07
C LEU A 125 0.01 -3.33 2.80
N ALA A 126 -0.92 -2.87 3.64
CA ALA A 126 -1.46 -1.51 3.70
C ALA A 126 -1.95 -0.94 2.35
N ASN A 127 -2.21 -1.80 1.37
CA ASN A 127 -2.35 -1.45 -0.04
C ASN A 127 -3.12 -2.55 -0.80
N PRO A 128 -4.33 -2.28 -1.30
CA PRO A 128 -5.12 -3.29 -2.02
C PRO A 128 -4.44 -3.83 -3.27
N ALA A 129 -3.78 -2.99 -4.06
CA ALA A 129 -3.11 -3.42 -5.30
C ALA A 129 -1.93 -4.36 -5.00
N VAL A 130 -1.14 -4.06 -3.98
CA VAL A 130 -0.06 -4.95 -3.53
C VAL A 130 -0.62 -6.22 -2.90
N THR A 131 -1.72 -6.13 -2.14
CA THR A 131 -2.37 -7.29 -1.51
C THR A 131 -2.83 -8.28 -2.58
N ILE A 132 -3.46 -7.80 -3.66
CA ILE A 132 -3.86 -8.63 -4.80
C ILE A 132 -2.64 -9.20 -5.53
N ALA A 133 -1.64 -8.37 -5.83
CA ALA A 133 -0.44 -8.81 -6.53
C ALA A 133 0.31 -9.93 -5.78
N ARG A 134 0.39 -9.83 -4.45
CA ARG A 134 1.07 -10.81 -3.59
C ARG A 134 0.30 -12.12 -3.45
N ALA A 135 -0.97 -12.17 -3.89
CA ALA A 135 -1.70 -13.42 -4.00
C ALA A 135 -1.17 -14.35 -5.10
N PHE A 136 -0.40 -13.82 -6.05
CA PHE A 136 0.24 -14.57 -7.15
C PHE A 136 1.72 -14.85 -6.91
N SER A 137 2.18 -14.82 -5.65
CA SER A 137 3.58 -15.12 -5.32
C SER A 137 3.64 -15.90 -4.01
N ASP A 138 3.94 -17.19 -4.09
CA ASP A 138 4.09 -18.04 -2.90
C ASP A 138 5.47 -17.90 -2.23
N SER A 139 5.78 -16.68 -1.82
CA SER A 139 7.01 -16.32 -1.10
C SER A 139 6.71 -15.94 0.36
N PHE A 140 7.73 -15.55 1.12
CA PHE A 140 7.53 -15.03 2.49
C PHE A 140 6.62 -13.78 2.53
N ALA A 141 6.55 -13.05 1.42
CA ALA A 141 5.73 -11.86 1.26
C ALA A 141 4.34 -12.17 0.64
N GLY A 142 4.03 -13.44 0.39
CA GLY A 142 2.75 -13.88 -0.18
C GLY A 142 1.58 -13.75 0.77
N ILE A 143 0.37 -13.78 0.21
CA ILE A 143 -0.89 -13.84 0.95
C ILE A 143 -1.87 -14.73 0.21
N ALA A 144 -2.51 -15.67 0.89
CA ALA A 144 -3.47 -16.55 0.25
C ALA A 144 -4.67 -15.76 -0.29
N PRO A 145 -5.22 -16.13 -1.48
CA PRO A 145 -6.36 -15.41 -2.08
C PRO A 145 -7.56 -15.25 -1.14
N GLU A 146 -7.80 -16.23 -0.26
CA GLU A 146 -8.87 -16.19 0.75
C GLU A 146 -8.66 -15.13 1.84
N SER A 147 -7.41 -14.75 2.15
CA SER A 147 -7.09 -13.70 3.12
C SER A 147 -7.17 -12.29 2.55
N VAL A 148 -7.13 -12.14 1.21
CA VAL A 148 -7.11 -10.84 0.51
C VAL A 148 -8.31 -9.95 0.84
N PRO A 149 -9.58 -10.44 0.80
CA PRO A 149 -10.74 -9.57 1.03
C PRO A 149 -10.71 -8.89 2.39
N MET A 150 -10.38 -9.63 3.46
CA MET A 150 -10.33 -9.08 4.80
C MET A 150 -9.22 -8.06 4.99
N PHE A 151 -8.05 -8.26 4.35
CA PHE A 151 -6.99 -7.26 4.33
C PHE A 151 -7.45 -5.95 3.69
N ILE A 152 -8.14 -6.02 2.55
CA ILE A 152 -8.69 -4.82 1.88
C ILE A 152 -9.72 -4.11 2.76
N VAL A 153 -10.60 -4.86 3.44
CA VAL A 153 -11.56 -4.28 4.40
C VAL A 153 -10.83 -3.55 5.52
N MET A 154 -9.80 -4.15 6.12
CA MET A 154 -9.04 -3.50 7.20
C MET A 154 -8.26 -2.27 6.73
N GLN A 155 -7.76 -2.27 5.50
CA GLN A 155 -7.13 -1.09 4.90
C GLN A 155 -8.16 0.04 4.70
N LEU A 156 -9.40 -0.28 4.30
CA LEU A 156 -10.50 0.69 4.23
C LEU A 156 -10.92 1.20 5.61
N VAL A 157 -10.89 0.37 6.66
CA VAL A 157 -11.08 0.82 8.05
C VAL A 157 -9.98 1.81 8.45
N GLY A 158 -8.71 1.49 8.14
CA GLY A 158 -7.58 2.41 8.36
C GLY A 158 -7.77 3.75 7.66
N LEU A 159 -8.26 3.76 6.42
CA LEU A 159 -8.65 4.97 5.69
C LEU A 159 -9.76 5.75 6.40
N ALA A 160 -10.85 5.07 6.76
CA ALA A 160 -12.00 5.70 7.39
C ALA A 160 -11.62 6.39 8.71
N LEU A 161 -10.70 5.80 9.48
CA LEU A 161 -10.18 6.37 10.72
C LEU A 161 -9.20 7.53 10.46
N ALA A 162 -8.38 7.46 9.40
CA ALA A 162 -7.39 8.49 9.09
C ALA A 162 -8.03 9.79 8.58
N LEU A 163 -9.06 9.71 7.73
CA LEU A 163 -9.68 10.89 7.10
C LEU A 163 -10.14 11.99 8.08
N PRO A 164 -10.90 11.72 9.15
CA PRO A 164 -11.32 12.78 10.09
C PRO A 164 -10.13 13.42 10.81
N ILE A 165 -9.12 12.63 11.18
CA ILE A 165 -7.90 13.12 11.84
C ILE A 165 -7.10 14.00 10.87
N LEU A 166 -6.93 13.56 9.62
CA LEU A 166 -6.27 14.35 8.59
C LEU A 166 -7.01 15.66 8.32
N ARG A 167 -8.35 15.66 8.27
CA ARG A 167 -9.12 16.90 8.11
C ARG A 167 -8.97 17.87 9.29
N LEU A 168 -8.78 17.35 10.50
CA LEU A 168 -8.56 18.17 11.68
C LEU A 168 -7.15 18.77 11.70
N LEU A 169 -6.13 17.93 11.51
CA LEU A 169 -4.72 18.31 11.64
C LEU A 169 -4.15 19.01 10.41
N ARG A 170 -4.78 18.87 9.23
CA ARG A 170 -4.38 19.57 8.00
C ARG A 170 -5.05 20.93 7.82
N ARG A 171 -5.85 21.42 8.76
CA ARG A 171 -6.19 22.85 8.82
C ARG A 171 -4.93 23.66 9.05
#